data_AF-A0A7J2U5G5-F1
#
_entry.id   AF-A0A7J2U5G5-F1
#
_cell.length_a   1.000
_cell.length_b   1.000
_cell.length_c   1.000
_cell.angle_alpha   90.00
_cell.angle_beta   90.00
_cell.angle_gamma   90.00
#
_symmetry.space_group_name_H-M   'P 1'
#
loop_
_entity.id
_entity.type
_entity.pdbx_description
1 polymer ?
#
loop_
_entity_poly.entity_id
_entity_poly.type
_entity_poly.pdbx_seq_one_letter_code
_entity_poly.pdbx_strand_id
1 'polypeptide(L)'
;MLLSVALEILDYRCRAARILSTRPALYIKLVLLIASITIPLLSSERITLLFIASILLLLLALGLKLTVAYIAISTLLLYTTLLASAIIFRGSIESVTMFTLTAASTLSTFIFVFATTRTSVVKRILTLYLLLIVFSSLLREVIDIATVYKAKGSSGLRYWLQVVIASIAIALTRVQNLADSLRARGIEVTE
;
A
#
# COMPACT_ATOMS: atom_id res chain seq x y z
N MET A 1 3.92 -1.19 12.38
CA MET A 1 3.61 -2.24 11.40
C MET A 1 3.72 -1.77 9.95
N LEU A 2 3.08 -0.67 9.54
CA LEU A 2 3.17 -0.18 8.15
C LEU A 2 4.62 0.04 7.67
N LEU A 3 5.45 0.70 8.49
CA LEU A 3 6.85 0.97 8.14
C LEU A 3 7.70 -0.31 8.02
N SER A 4 7.48 -1.29 8.91
CA SER A 4 8.18 -2.58 8.88
C SER A 4 7.74 -3.45 7.70
N VAL A 5 6.47 -3.40 7.30
CA VAL A 5 5.95 -4.07 6.10
C VAL A 5 6.53 -3.42 4.84
N ALA A 6 6.59 -2.10 4.79
CA ALA A 6 7.20 -1.37 3.67
C ALA A 6 8.68 -1.73 3.50
N LEU A 7 9.44 -1.83 4.59
CA LEU A 7 10.84 -2.28 4.57
C LEU A 7 10.96 -3.73 4.10
N GLU A 8 10.13 -4.66 4.61
CA GLU A 8 10.14 -6.07 4.17
C GLU A 8 9.89 -6.20 2.66
N ILE A 9 8.92 -5.44 2.13
CA ILE A 9 8.61 -5.40 0.69
C ILE A 9 9.79 -4.83 -0.11
N LEU A 10 10.43 -3.75 0.36
CA LEU A 10 11.57 -3.14 -0.31
C LEU A 10 12.80 -4.06 -0.32
N ASP A 11 13.09 -4.72 0.80
CA ASP A 11 14.18 -5.69 0.91
C ASP A 11 13.95 -6.93 0.04
N TYR A 12 12.69 -7.39 -0.07
CA TYR A 12 12.34 -8.45 -1.00
C TYR A 12 12.52 -8.00 -2.45
N ARG A 13 12.10 -6.78 -2.81
CA ARG A 13 12.28 -6.23 -4.17
C ARG A 13 13.74 -6.15 -4.60
N CYS A 14 14.65 -5.85 -3.69
CA CYS A 14 16.09 -5.87 -3.94
C CYS A 14 16.62 -7.29 -4.21
N ARG A 15 16.00 -8.31 -3.61
CA ARG A 15 16.37 -9.73 -3.72
C ARG A 15 15.56 -10.52 -4.75
N ALA A 16 14.50 -9.93 -5.31
CA ALA A 16 13.51 -10.62 -6.13
C ALA A 16 14.15 -11.29 -7.35
N ALA A 17 13.83 -12.57 -7.55
CA ALA A 17 14.40 -13.38 -8.61
C ALA A 17 14.13 -12.77 -10.00
N ARG A 18 15.17 -12.72 -10.86
CA ARG A 18 15.09 -12.11 -12.19
C ARG A 18 13.98 -12.71 -13.08
N ILE A 19 13.55 -13.93 -12.80
CA ILE A 19 12.54 -14.71 -13.52
C ILE A 19 11.13 -14.10 -13.41
N LEU A 20 10.80 -13.50 -12.25
CA LEU A 20 9.50 -12.89 -11.96
C LEU A 20 9.23 -11.55 -12.67
N SER A 21 10.22 -11.05 -13.43
CA SER A 21 10.12 -9.79 -14.19
C SER A 21 10.19 -10.00 -15.70
N THR A 22 10.02 -11.22 -16.17
CA THR A 22 9.93 -11.52 -17.60
C THR A 22 8.61 -10.99 -18.16
N ARG A 23 8.55 -10.67 -19.47
CA ARG A 23 7.31 -10.24 -20.14
C ARG A 23 6.11 -11.16 -19.86
N PRO A 24 6.21 -12.51 -19.95
CA PRO A 24 5.10 -13.40 -19.62
C PRO A 24 4.64 -13.27 -18.16
N ALA A 25 5.55 -13.11 -17.21
CA ALA A 25 5.20 -12.92 -15.80
C ALA A 25 4.44 -11.59 -15.54
N LEU A 26 4.64 -10.56 -16.37
CA LEU A 26 3.86 -9.32 -16.28
C LEU A 26 2.41 -9.52 -16.74
N TYR A 27 2.18 -10.29 -17.82
CA TYR A 27 0.82 -10.61 -18.27
C TYR A 27 0.06 -11.45 -17.22
N ILE A 28 0.72 -12.43 -16.61
CA ILE A 28 0.12 -13.24 -15.53
C ILE A 28 -0.29 -12.35 -14.33
N LYS A 29 0.54 -11.38 -13.95
CA LYS A 29 0.23 -10.42 -12.88
C LYS A 29 -0.95 -9.52 -13.23
N LEU A 30 -1.05 -9.08 -14.49
CA LEU A 30 -2.17 -8.27 -14.95
C LEU A 30 -3.48 -9.08 -14.94
N VAL A 31 -3.43 -10.34 -15.38
CA VAL A 31 -4.57 -11.27 -15.27
C VAL A 31 -4.96 -11.48 -13.81
N LEU A 32 -3.98 -11.70 -12.91
CA LEU A 32 -4.23 -11.80 -11.46
C LEU A 32 -4.92 -10.55 -10.90
N LEU A 33 -4.50 -9.36 -11.35
CA LEU A 33 -5.07 -8.10 -10.88
C LEU A 33 -6.51 -7.87 -11.39
N ILE A 34 -6.82 -8.30 -12.62
CA ILE A 34 -8.20 -8.30 -13.12
C ILE A 34 -9.03 -9.35 -12.37
N ALA A 35 -8.46 -10.53 -12.14
CA ALA A 35 -9.09 -11.62 -11.39
C ALA A 35 -9.43 -11.22 -9.95
N SER A 36 -8.58 -10.41 -9.29
CA SER A 36 -8.82 -9.96 -7.92
C SER A 36 -10.02 -9.03 -7.77
N ILE A 37 -10.44 -8.36 -8.84
CA ILE A 37 -11.66 -7.54 -8.86
C ILE A 37 -12.85 -8.40 -9.29
N THR A 38 -12.69 -9.21 -10.34
CA THR A 38 -13.80 -9.95 -10.96
C THR A 38 -14.26 -11.16 -10.15
N ILE A 39 -13.35 -11.92 -9.53
CA ILE A 39 -13.69 -13.14 -8.77
C ILE A 39 -14.59 -12.81 -7.56
N PRO A 40 -14.25 -11.83 -6.69
CA PRO A 40 -15.12 -11.48 -5.56
C PRO A 40 -16.50 -10.97 -5.96
N LEU A 41 -16.62 -10.33 -7.13
CA LEU A 41 -17.86 -9.74 -7.62
C LEU A 41 -18.79 -10.76 -8.30
N LEU A 42 -18.23 -11.80 -8.94
CA LEU A 42 -18.98 -12.72 -9.80
C LEU A 42 -19.08 -14.14 -9.23
N SER A 43 -18.27 -14.49 -8.23
CA SER A 43 -18.15 -15.86 -7.71
C SER A 43 -18.70 -16.02 -6.30
N SER A 44 -18.96 -17.27 -5.92
CA SER A 44 -19.34 -17.63 -4.55
C SER A 44 -18.23 -17.32 -3.54
N GLU A 45 -18.62 -16.98 -2.30
CA GLU A 45 -17.72 -16.69 -1.16
C GLU A 45 -16.59 -17.73 -1.02
N ARG A 46 -16.90 -19.01 -1.21
CA ARG A 46 -15.93 -20.12 -1.09
C ARG A 46 -14.80 -20.01 -2.12
N ILE A 47 -15.12 -19.64 -3.36
CA ILE A 47 -14.14 -19.50 -4.44
C ILE A 47 -13.23 -18.31 -4.15
N THR A 48 -13.81 -17.21 -3.68
CA THR A 48 -13.07 -16.01 -3.30
C THR A 48 -12.11 -16.26 -2.14
N LEU A 49 -12.54 -17.03 -1.12
CA LEU A 49 -11.68 -17.45 -0.01
C LEU A 49 -10.50 -18.31 -0.48
N LEU A 50 -10.75 -19.29 -1.36
CA LEU A 50 -9.68 -20.12 -1.94
C LEU A 50 -8.68 -19.28 -2.74
N PHE A 51 -9.18 -18.31 -3.52
CA PHE A 51 -8.32 -17.40 -4.26
C PHE A 51 -7.43 -16.57 -3.32
N ILE A 52 -8.01 -15.94 -2.28
CA ILE A 52 -7.24 -15.18 -1.28
C ILE A 52 -6.21 -16.08 -0.58
N ALA A 53 -6.61 -17.28 -0.14
CA ALA A 53 -5.72 -18.22 0.51
C ALA A 53 -4.54 -18.61 -0.39
N SER A 54 -4.77 -18.82 -1.68
CA SER A 54 -3.70 -19.13 -2.65
C SER A 54 -2.69 -17.99 -2.78
N ILE A 55 -3.14 -16.73 -2.78
CA ILE A 55 -2.26 -15.55 -2.87
C ILE A 55 -1.48 -15.35 -1.56
N LEU A 56 -2.12 -15.56 -0.40
CA LEU A 56 -1.44 -15.49 0.88
C LEU A 56 -0.38 -16.58 1.03
N LEU A 57 -0.65 -17.80 0.55
CA LEU A 57 0.33 -18.88 0.48
C LEU A 57 1.51 -18.52 -0.42
N LEU A 58 1.25 -17.90 -1.58
CA LEU A 58 2.31 -17.39 -2.45
C LEU A 58 3.15 -16.32 -1.72
N LEU A 59 2.54 -15.35 -1.03
CA LEU A 59 3.27 -14.34 -0.25
C LEU A 59 4.12 -14.97 0.87
N LEU A 60 3.60 -15.98 1.56
CA LEU A 60 4.33 -16.77 2.55
C LEU A 60 5.52 -17.51 1.94
N ALA A 61 5.34 -18.14 0.78
CA ALA A 61 6.40 -18.84 0.05
C ALA A 61 7.52 -17.89 -0.41
N LEU A 62 7.19 -16.62 -0.68
CA LEU A 62 8.17 -15.57 -0.98
C LEU A 62 8.87 -15.02 0.29
N GLY A 63 8.47 -15.45 1.48
CA GLY A 63 9.05 -15.05 2.77
C GLY A 63 8.51 -13.73 3.34
N LEU A 64 7.41 -13.19 2.80
CA LEU A 64 6.79 -11.93 3.22
C LEU A 64 5.82 -12.13 4.40
N LYS A 65 6.36 -12.55 5.55
CA LYS A 65 5.56 -12.95 6.72
C LYS A 65 4.88 -11.75 7.40
N LEU A 66 5.57 -10.62 7.53
CA LEU A 66 4.99 -9.42 8.17
C LEU A 66 3.88 -8.85 7.30
N THR A 67 4.06 -8.90 5.99
CA THR A 67 3.07 -8.50 5.00
C THR A 67 1.79 -9.33 5.11
N VAL A 68 1.91 -10.65 5.23
CA VAL A 68 0.74 -11.54 5.40
C VAL A 68 0.02 -11.26 6.72
N ALA A 69 0.76 -11.07 7.81
CA ALA A 69 0.18 -10.70 9.10
C ALA A 69 -0.54 -9.35 9.03
N TYR A 70 0.02 -8.38 8.32
CA TYR A 70 -0.61 -7.09 8.09
C TYR A 70 -1.94 -7.22 7.33
N ILE A 71 -1.97 -7.99 6.24
CA ILE A 71 -3.21 -8.24 5.48
C ILE A 71 -4.27 -8.88 6.37
N ALA A 72 -3.90 -9.89 7.16
CA ALA A 72 -4.82 -10.57 8.07
C ALA A 72 -5.39 -9.63 9.16
N ILE A 73 -4.54 -8.82 9.78
CA ILE A 73 -4.97 -7.87 10.82
C ILE A 73 -5.85 -6.76 10.22
N SER A 74 -5.46 -6.21 9.06
CA SER A 74 -6.23 -5.17 8.38
C SER A 74 -7.60 -5.65 7.92
N THR A 75 -7.69 -6.87 7.39
CA THR A 75 -8.97 -7.46 6.97
C THR A 75 -9.85 -7.78 8.17
N LEU A 76 -9.28 -8.26 9.28
CA LEU A 76 -10.02 -8.48 10.52
C LEU A 76 -10.59 -7.18 11.08
N LEU A 77 -9.77 -6.12 11.17
CA LEU A 77 -10.21 -4.80 11.63
C LEU A 77 -11.30 -4.21 10.73
N LEU A 78 -11.16 -4.34 9.41
CA LEU A 78 -12.16 -3.89 8.47
C LEU A 78 -13.48 -4.65 8.64
N TYR A 79 -13.42 -5.97 8.81
CA TYR A 79 -14.61 -6.79 9.02
C TYR A 79 -15.32 -6.45 10.34
N THR A 80 -14.61 -6.34 11.45
CA THR A 80 -15.23 -6.03 12.76
C THR A 80 -15.88 -4.65 12.78
N THR A 81 -15.22 -3.65 12.18
CA THR A 81 -15.78 -2.29 12.09
C THR A 81 -17.02 -2.23 11.21
N LEU A 82 -16.99 -2.86 10.04
CA LEU A 82 -18.15 -2.91 9.14
C LEU A 82 -19.28 -3.76 9.71
N LEU A 83 -18.98 -4.87 10.37
CA LEU A 83 -19.98 -5.70 11.03
C LEU A 83 -20.70 -4.93 12.13
N ALA A 84 -19.95 -4.19 12.97
CA ALA A 84 -20.54 -3.32 13.99
C ALA A 84 -21.45 -2.26 13.36
N SER A 85 -21.04 -1.64 12.25
CA SER A 85 -21.86 -0.68 11.54
C SER A 85 -23.14 -1.31 10.95
N ALA A 86 -23.05 -2.51 10.37
CA ALA A 86 -24.19 -3.20 9.80
C ALA A 86 -25.20 -3.61 10.88
N ILE A 87 -24.76 -4.00 12.07
CA ILE A 87 -25.65 -4.30 13.20
C ILE A 87 -26.40 -3.04 13.65
N ILE A 88 -25.72 -1.90 13.76
CA ILE A 88 -26.33 -0.63 14.22
C ILE A 88 -27.33 -0.09 13.19
N PHE A 89 -26.98 -0.11 11.91
CA PHE A 89 -27.79 0.46 10.83
C PHE A 89 -28.74 -0.56 10.17
N ARG A 90 -28.87 -1.77 10.73
CA ARG A 90 -29.66 -2.89 10.16
C ARG A 90 -29.30 -3.20 8.70
N GLY A 91 -28.01 -3.12 8.37
CA GLY A 91 -27.46 -3.50 7.07
C GLY A 91 -27.35 -5.02 6.89
N SER A 92 -27.21 -5.46 5.64
CA SER A 92 -27.00 -6.87 5.30
C SER A 92 -25.60 -7.36 5.68
N ILE A 93 -25.51 -8.46 6.42
CA ILE A 93 -24.22 -9.07 6.80
C ILE A 93 -23.48 -9.61 5.56
N GLU A 94 -24.22 -10.12 4.57
CA GLU A 94 -23.68 -10.66 3.33
C GLU A 94 -22.96 -9.59 2.47
N SER A 95 -23.44 -8.34 2.48
CA SER A 95 -22.73 -7.26 1.78
C SER A 95 -21.42 -6.89 2.48
N VAL A 96 -21.37 -6.99 3.81
CA VAL A 96 -20.14 -6.78 4.60
C VAL A 96 -19.13 -7.89 4.33
N THR A 97 -19.54 -9.16 4.29
CA THR A 97 -18.66 -10.28 3.96
C THR A 97 -18.11 -10.14 2.54
N MET A 98 -18.95 -9.86 1.55
CA MET A 98 -18.51 -9.71 0.16
C MET A 98 -17.60 -8.50 -0.04
N PHE A 99 -17.90 -7.36 0.59
CA PHE A 99 -17.04 -6.19 0.54
C PHE A 99 -15.66 -6.45 1.15
N THR A 100 -15.62 -7.10 2.32
CA THR A 100 -14.36 -7.39 3.02
C THR A 100 -13.51 -8.41 2.26
N LEU A 101 -14.12 -9.41 1.63
CA LEU A 101 -13.43 -10.36 0.75
C LEU A 101 -12.87 -9.66 -0.52
N THR A 102 -13.62 -8.72 -1.09
CA THR A 102 -13.16 -7.92 -2.23
C THR A 102 -11.96 -7.05 -1.83
N ALA A 103 -12.01 -6.40 -0.67
CA ALA A 103 -10.89 -5.62 -0.15
C ALA A 103 -9.66 -6.50 0.14
N ALA A 104 -9.86 -7.68 0.72
CA ALA A 104 -8.79 -8.64 1.04
C ALA A 104 -8.07 -9.17 -0.22
N SER A 105 -8.84 -9.55 -1.24
CA SER A 105 -8.32 -10.07 -2.51
C SER A 105 -7.58 -9.01 -3.31
N THR A 106 -8.14 -7.80 -3.44
CA THR A 106 -7.49 -6.69 -4.15
C THR A 106 -6.19 -6.26 -3.45
N LEU A 107 -6.22 -6.08 -2.12
CA LEU A 107 -5.05 -5.67 -1.36
C LEU A 107 -3.92 -6.71 -1.41
N SER A 108 -4.24 -8.00 -1.21
CA SER A 108 -3.23 -9.09 -1.27
C SER A 108 -2.61 -9.23 -2.67
N THR A 109 -3.43 -9.18 -3.71
CA THR A 109 -2.95 -9.24 -5.11
C THR A 109 -2.12 -8.02 -5.46
N PHE A 110 -2.54 -6.83 -5.04
CA PHE A 110 -1.81 -5.60 -5.28
C PHE A 110 -0.42 -5.64 -4.63
N ILE A 111 -0.34 -6.07 -3.37
CA ILE A 111 0.93 -6.20 -2.66
C ILE A 111 1.83 -7.23 -3.35
N PHE A 112 1.29 -8.38 -3.79
CA PHE A 112 2.04 -9.37 -4.56
C PHE A 112 2.60 -8.79 -5.87
N VAL A 113 1.77 -8.10 -6.65
CA VAL A 113 2.20 -7.46 -7.91
C VAL A 113 3.26 -6.41 -7.63
N PHE A 114 3.07 -5.57 -6.62
CA PHE A 114 4.00 -4.51 -6.26
C PHE A 114 5.35 -5.06 -5.77
N ALA A 115 5.34 -6.04 -4.88
CA ALA A 115 6.53 -6.69 -4.33
C ALA A 115 7.33 -7.44 -5.39
N THR A 116 6.68 -7.99 -6.42
CA THR A 116 7.35 -8.77 -7.46
C THR A 116 7.68 -7.95 -8.72
N THR A 117 7.23 -6.70 -8.83
CA THR A 117 7.48 -5.85 -10.01
C THR A 117 8.72 -4.98 -9.82
N ARG A 118 9.67 -5.09 -10.76
CA ARG A 118 10.92 -4.31 -10.73
C ARG A 118 10.64 -2.82 -10.85
N THR A 119 11.39 -2.03 -10.10
CA THR A 119 11.42 -0.56 -10.18
C THR A 119 11.80 -0.06 -11.58
N SER A 120 12.52 -0.84 -12.39
CA SER A 120 12.88 -0.46 -13.77
C SER A 120 11.69 -0.33 -14.72
N VAL A 121 10.61 -1.08 -14.48
CA VAL A 121 9.36 -0.95 -15.24
C VAL A 121 8.58 0.28 -14.77
N VAL A 122 8.57 0.52 -13.45
CA VAL A 122 7.96 1.72 -12.85
C VAL A 122 8.68 3.00 -13.32
N LYS A 123 10.00 2.95 -13.49
CA LYS A 123 10.83 4.04 -14.04
C LYS A 123 10.44 4.49 -15.45
N ARG A 124 9.78 3.63 -16.24
CA ARG A 124 9.29 4.02 -17.58
C ARG A 124 8.05 4.91 -17.52
N ILE A 125 7.31 4.87 -16.41
CA ILE A 125 6.17 5.76 -16.18
C ILE A 125 6.67 6.92 -15.30
N LEU A 126 7.09 8.01 -15.95
CA LEU A 126 7.74 9.16 -15.32
C LEU A 126 6.97 9.66 -14.09
N THR A 127 5.64 9.72 -14.17
CA THR A 127 4.74 10.17 -13.12
C THR A 127 4.82 9.29 -11.87
N LEU A 128 4.80 7.96 -12.04
CA LEU A 128 4.95 7.00 -10.93
C LEU A 128 6.35 7.04 -10.33
N TYR A 129 7.37 7.26 -11.16
CA TYR A 129 8.74 7.39 -10.68
C TYR A 129 8.97 8.66 -9.85
N LEU A 130 8.47 9.81 -10.33
CA LEU A 130 8.51 11.07 -9.61
C LEU A 130 7.73 10.99 -8.30
N LEU A 131 6.52 10.41 -8.33
CA LEU A 131 5.73 10.16 -7.13
C LEU A 131 6.50 9.31 -6.11
N LEU A 132 7.16 8.24 -6.56
CA LEU A 132 7.91 7.34 -5.69
C LEU A 132 9.16 7.99 -5.09
N ILE A 133 9.85 8.86 -5.83
CA ILE A 133 10.99 9.65 -5.31
C ILE A 133 10.49 10.61 -4.23
N VAL A 134 9.46 11.41 -4.55
CA VAL A 134 8.88 12.39 -3.61
C VAL A 134 8.40 11.67 -2.36
N PHE A 135 7.66 10.57 -2.52
CA PHE A 135 7.17 9.76 -1.41
C PHE A 135 8.32 9.19 -0.57
N SER A 136 9.37 8.64 -1.19
CA SER A 136 10.54 8.11 -0.45
C SER A 136 11.27 9.19 0.35
N SER A 137 11.39 10.39 -0.22
CA SER A 137 12.03 11.52 0.43
C SER A 137 11.20 12.03 1.60
N LEU A 138 9.88 12.13 1.43
CA LEU A 138 8.96 12.51 2.50
C LEU A 138 8.99 11.48 3.63
N LEU A 139 8.99 10.18 3.30
CA LEU A 139 9.03 9.11 4.30
C LEU A 139 10.30 9.16 5.15
N ARG A 140 11.45 9.48 4.54
CA ARG A 140 12.70 9.67 5.27
C ARG A 140 12.62 10.87 6.21
N GLU A 141 12.09 12.00 5.74
CA GLU A 141 11.87 13.18 6.59
C GLU A 141 10.89 12.88 7.74
N VAL A 142 9.81 12.14 7.51
CA VAL A 142 8.88 11.71 8.58
C VAL A 142 9.60 10.85 9.62
N ILE A 143 10.49 9.95 9.18
CA ILE A 143 11.30 9.14 10.11
C ILE A 143 12.26 10.04 10.90
N ASP A 144 12.91 11.00 10.27
CA ASP A 144 13.83 11.92 10.94
C ASP A 144 13.08 12.80 11.96
N ILE A 145 11.91 13.31 11.61
CA ILE A 145 11.01 14.04 12.52
C ILE A 145 10.62 13.14 13.71
N ALA A 146 10.16 11.93 13.42
CA ALA A 146 9.79 10.95 14.43
C ALA A 146 10.94 10.65 15.39
N THR A 147 12.16 10.45 14.88
CA THR A 147 13.34 10.20 15.73
C THR A 147 13.71 11.41 16.58
N VAL A 148 13.63 12.64 16.04
CA VAL A 148 13.87 13.88 16.78
C VAL A 148 12.86 14.07 17.92
N TYR A 149 11.56 13.89 17.64
CA TYR A 149 10.52 14.01 18.67
C TYR A 149 10.65 12.91 19.73
N LYS A 150 11.00 11.68 19.34
CA LYS A 150 11.26 10.59 20.27
C LYS A 150 12.49 10.86 21.14
N ALA A 151 13.56 11.45 20.58
CA ALA A 151 14.74 11.87 21.34
C ALA A 151 14.43 12.99 22.35
N LYS A 152 13.43 13.84 22.07
CA LYS A 152 12.90 14.83 23.02
C LYS A 152 12.00 14.23 24.11
N GLY A 153 11.86 12.91 24.18
CA GLY A 153 11.06 12.23 25.20
C GLY A 153 9.55 12.26 24.97
N SER A 154 9.09 12.70 23.79
CA SER A 154 7.66 12.72 23.49
C SER A 154 7.13 11.31 23.16
N SER A 155 5.95 10.99 23.68
CA SER A 155 5.33 9.67 23.52
C SER A 155 3.80 9.77 23.41
N GLY A 156 3.15 8.68 23.01
CA GLY A 156 1.70 8.58 22.91
C GLY A 156 1.07 9.29 21.71
N LEU A 157 -0.20 9.66 21.84
CA LEU A 157 -1.03 10.19 20.75
C LEU A 157 -0.59 11.61 20.34
N ARG A 158 -0.16 12.43 21.30
CA ARG A 158 0.36 13.79 21.08
C ARG A 158 1.64 13.79 20.25
N TYR A 159 2.50 12.79 20.44
CA TYR A 159 3.69 12.58 19.62
C TYR A 159 3.34 12.35 18.15
N TRP A 160 2.44 11.40 17.87
CA TRP A 160 2.04 11.11 16.49
C TRP A 160 1.34 12.30 15.83
N LEU A 161 0.53 13.05 16.59
CA LEU A 161 -0.10 14.27 16.09
C LEU A 161 0.96 15.32 15.67
N GLN A 162 1.98 15.54 16.50
CA GLN A 162 3.08 16.47 16.20
C GLN A 162 3.89 16.03 14.98
N VAL A 163 4.18 14.74 14.86
CA VAL A 163 4.85 14.17 13.68
C VAL A 163 4.03 14.42 12.42
N VAL A 164 2.71 14.18 12.46
CA VAL A 164 1.81 14.40 11.31
C VAL A 164 1.77 15.88 10.93
N ILE A 165 1.57 16.78 11.89
CA ILE A 165 1.52 18.24 11.64
C ILE A 165 2.84 18.73 11.02
N ALA A 166 3.98 18.33 11.59
CA ALA A 166 5.29 18.71 11.06
C ALA A 166 5.52 18.16 9.65
N SER A 167 5.09 16.93 9.39
CA SER A 167 5.20 16.30 8.07
C SER A 167 4.35 17.02 7.01
N ILE A 168 3.12 17.44 7.36
CA ILE A 168 2.25 18.21 6.48
C ILE A 168 2.87 19.58 6.17
N ALA A 169 3.38 20.28 7.19
CA ALA A 169 4.00 21.59 7.00
C ALA A 169 5.19 21.51 6.03
N ILE A 170 6.06 20.50 6.17
CA ILE A 170 7.21 20.30 5.29
C ILE A 170 6.78 19.93 3.87
N ALA A 171 5.76 19.07 3.72
CA ALA A 171 5.22 18.71 2.42
C ALA A 171 4.68 19.94 1.67
N LEU A 172 3.94 20.82 2.35
CA LEU A 172 3.44 22.07 1.78
C LEU A 172 4.60 22.98 1.34
N THR A 173 5.61 23.16 2.18
CA THR A 173 6.79 23.97 1.83
C THR A 173 7.53 23.42 0.61
N ARG A 174 7.64 22.08 0.49
CA ARG A 174 8.25 21.44 -0.70
C ARG A 174 7.43 21.65 -1.96
N VAL A 175 6.11 21.54 -1.88
CA VAL A 175 5.22 21.79 -3.03
C VAL A 175 5.36 23.24 -3.47
N GLN A 176 5.39 24.19 -2.54
CA GLN A 176 5.64 25.60 -2.81
C GLN A 176 6.97 25.81 -3.52
N ASN A 177 8.07 25.28 -2.95
CA ASN A 177 9.41 25.41 -3.53
C ASN A 177 9.53 24.75 -4.91
N LEU A 178 8.84 23.64 -5.12
CA LEU A 178 8.79 22.96 -6.41
C LEU A 178 8.02 23.79 -7.44
N ALA A 179 6.86 24.33 -7.06
CA ALA A 179 6.09 25.23 -7.91
C ALA A 179 6.89 26.48 -8.28
N ASP A 180 7.59 27.09 -7.32
CA ASP A 180 8.45 28.25 -7.55
C ASP A 180 9.63 27.91 -8.46
N SER A 181 10.24 26.73 -8.29
CA SER A 181 11.33 26.26 -9.16
C SER A 181 10.86 25.96 -10.59
N LEU A 182 9.65 25.44 -10.77
CA LEU A 182 9.05 25.19 -12.08
C LEU A 182 8.65 26.50 -12.78
N ARG A 183 8.07 27.45 -12.03
CA ARG A 183 7.78 28.81 -12.51
C ARG A 183 9.05 29.55 -12.94
N ALA A 184 10.13 29.46 -12.16
CA ALA A 184 11.43 30.02 -12.52
C ALA A 184 12.05 29.41 -13.79
N ARG A 185 11.60 28.22 -14.20
CA ARG A 185 12.00 27.54 -15.45
C ARG A 185 11.03 27.78 -16.60
N GLY A 186 10.02 28.64 -16.43
CA GLY A 186 9.01 28.93 -17.45
C GLY A 186 8.00 27.81 -17.69
N ILE A 187 7.87 26.87 -16.75
CA ILE A 187 6.87 25.80 -16.81
C ILE A 187 5.63 26.28 -16.06
N GLU A 188 4.56 26.60 -16.78
CA GLU A 188 3.28 26.96 -16.20
C GLU A 188 2.64 25.73 -15.55
N VAL A 189 2.65 25.70 -14.23
CA VAL A 189 1.83 24.78 -13.44
C VAL A 189 0.45 25.43 -13.35
N THR A 190 -0.43 25.12 -14.31
CA THR A 190 -1.82 25.58 -14.31
C THR A 190 -2.55 25.00 -13.09
N GLU A 191 -3.29 25.86 -12.39
CA GLU A 191 -4.07 25.54 -11.19
C GLU A 191 -5.06 24.39 -11.36
#